data_AF-A0A383BG23-F1
#
_entry.id   AF-A0A383BG23-F1
#
_cell.length_a   1.000
_cell.length_b   1.000
_cell.length_c   1.000
_cell.angle_alpha   90.00
_cell.angle_beta   90.00
_cell.angle_gamma   90.00
#
_symmetry.space_group_name_H-M   'P 1'
#
loop_
_entity.id
_entity.type
_entity.pdbx_description
1 polymer ?
#
loop_
_entity_poly.entity_id
_entity_poly.type
_entity_poly.pdbx_seq_one_letter_code
_entity_poly.pdbx_strand_id
1 'polypeptide(L)'
;MAKQLAFNHAARDALHQGINKLANTVKVTLGPKGRNVVLDKSYGSPTITKDGVTVAKEIELKDAYENMGAQMLREVASKTSDVAGDGTTTATVLAQVIFSEGLKNVTAGAKPMETGFEAVRLSIAGFIIPFVFVYHQDVLIIVDDFSLTGLIWAVTAFVIATWSIATSLSGFDHKRLAIWERAFRGVIGLAA
;
A
#
# COMPACT_ATOMS: atom_id res chain seq x y z
N MET A 1 -34.10 -14.19 3.21
CA MET A 1 -34.13 -13.00 2.33
C MET A 1 -33.48 -13.34 0.99
N ALA A 2 -33.93 -12.74 -0.11
CA ALA A 2 -33.32 -12.91 -1.43
C ALA A 2 -31.95 -12.20 -1.48
N LYS A 3 -31.00 -12.76 -2.23
CA LYS A 3 -29.65 -12.18 -2.39
C LYS A 3 -29.70 -11.03 -3.40
N GLN A 4 -29.08 -9.90 -3.08
CA GLN A 4 -28.85 -8.81 -4.02
C GLN A 4 -27.54 -9.03 -4.78
N LEU A 5 -27.53 -8.75 -6.07
CA LEU A 5 -26.37 -8.93 -6.95
C LEU A 5 -25.98 -7.58 -7.56
N ALA A 6 -24.73 -7.18 -7.36
CA ALA A 6 -24.13 -6.01 -7.98
C ALA A 6 -22.89 -6.43 -8.77
N PHE A 7 -22.63 -5.78 -9.91
CA PHE A 7 -21.58 -6.17 -10.83
C PHE A 7 -20.73 -4.97 -11.27
N ASN A 8 -19.54 -5.26 -11.80
CA ASN A 8 -18.65 -4.31 -12.47
C ASN A 8 -18.39 -3.04 -11.64
N HIS A 9 -18.59 -1.87 -12.25
CA HIS A 9 -18.26 -0.56 -11.69
C HIS A 9 -19.10 -0.24 -10.46
N ALA A 10 -20.41 -0.49 -10.51
CA ALA A 10 -21.32 -0.19 -9.41
C ALA A 10 -20.95 -0.95 -8.12
N ALA A 11 -20.54 -2.21 -8.24
CA ALA A 11 -20.06 -2.99 -7.10
C ALA A 11 -18.75 -2.43 -6.53
N ARG A 12 -17.79 -2.10 -7.40
CA ARG A 12 -16.48 -1.58 -6.97
C ARG A 12 -16.59 -0.19 -6.33
N ASP A 13 -17.44 0.67 -6.84
CA ASP A 13 -17.69 2.00 -6.27
C ASP A 13 -18.31 1.91 -4.89
N ALA A 14 -19.30 1.04 -4.69
CA ALA A 14 -19.92 0.84 -3.39
C ALA A 14 -18.88 0.34 -2.36
N LEU A 15 -18.02 -0.61 -2.75
CA LEU A 15 -16.91 -1.06 -1.91
C LEU A 15 -15.93 0.08 -1.60
N HIS A 16 -15.56 0.89 -2.62
CA HIS A 16 -14.66 2.03 -2.47
C HIS A 16 -15.20 3.07 -1.49
N GLN A 17 -16.50 3.38 -1.56
CA GLN A 17 -17.16 4.29 -0.65
C GLN A 17 -17.11 3.78 0.80
N GLY A 18 -17.41 2.49 1.01
CA GLY A 18 -17.30 1.86 2.32
C GLY A 18 -15.89 1.89 2.90
N ILE A 19 -14.90 1.56 2.07
CA ILE A 19 -13.48 1.61 2.42
C ILE A 19 -13.07 3.02 2.84
N ASN A 20 -13.46 4.03 2.07
CA ASN A 20 -13.16 5.42 2.36
C ASN A 20 -13.82 5.92 3.65
N LYS A 21 -15.07 5.52 3.94
CA LYS A 21 -15.76 5.92 5.18
C LYS A 21 -14.99 5.42 6.41
N LEU A 22 -14.57 4.16 6.42
CA LEU A 22 -13.78 3.62 7.52
C LEU A 22 -12.41 4.28 7.62
N ALA A 23 -11.65 4.29 6.51
CA ALA A 23 -10.29 4.80 6.52
C ALA A 23 -10.21 6.31 6.84
N ASN A 24 -11.17 7.12 6.36
CA ASN A 24 -11.22 8.55 6.69
C ASN A 24 -11.54 8.79 8.17
N THR A 25 -12.23 7.87 8.83
CA THR A 25 -12.52 7.96 10.26
C THR A 25 -11.32 7.53 11.10
N VAL A 26 -10.58 6.51 10.66
CA VAL A 26 -9.39 6.02 11.37
C VAL A 26 -8.18 6.95 11.18
N LYS A 27 -7.98 7.52 9.99
CA LYS A 27 -6.79 8.34 9.69
C LYS A 27 -6.63 9.58 10.57
N VAL A 28 -7.72 10.10 11.16
CA VAL A 28 -7.63 11.30 12.02
C VAL A 28 -6.88 11.02 13.32
N THR A 29 -6.75 9.76 13.72
CA THR A 29 -6.02 9.35 14.92
C THR A 29 -4.53 9.14 14.66
N LEU A 30 -4.08 9.20 13.39
CA LEU A 30 -2.70 8.91 13.02
C LEU A 30 -1.72 9.99 13.51
N GLY A 31 -0.62 9.54 14.13
CA GLY A 31 0.54 10.36 14.46
C GLY A 31 0.45 11.13 15.79
N PRO A 32 1.50 11.88 16.16
CA PRO A 32 1.59 12.56 17.46
C PRO A 32 0.57 13.69 17.62
N LYS A 33 0.09 14.27 16.50
CA LYS A 33 -0.98 15.26 16.46
C LYS A 33 -2.35 14.66 16.11
N GLY A 34 -2.49 13.34 16.23
CA GLY A 34 -3.76 12.63 16.02
C GLY A 34 -4.85 13.15 16.95
N ARG A 35 -6.05 13.33 16.39
CA ARG A 35 -7.25 13.76 17.10
C ARG A 35 -7.99 12.56 17.70
N ASN A 36 -8.78 12.83 18.73
CA ASN A 36 -9.63 11.82 19.32
C ASN A 36 -10.87 11.59 18.45
N VAL A 37 -11.32 10.35 18.41
CA VAL A 37 -12.63 9.97 17.88
C VAL A 37 -13.55 9.73 19.06
N VAL A 38 -14.78 10.24 18.97
CA VAL A 38 -15.83 10.05 19.97
C VAL A 38 -16.76 8.97 19.45
N LEU A 39 -16.88 7.90 20.22
CA LEU A 39 -17.70 6.73 19.94
C LEU A 39 -18.92 6.77 20.86
N ASP A 40 -20.10 6.71 20.24
CA ASP A 40 -21.34 6.58 20.99
C ASP A 40 -21.44 5.20 21.63
N LYS A 41 -22.09 5.13 22.80
CA LYS A 41 -22.35 3.88 23.51
C LYS A 41 -23.83 3.82 23.86
N SER A 42 -24.45 2.66 23.67
CA SER A 42 -25.87 2.46 23.96
C SER A 42 -26.26 2.79 25.41
N TYR A 43 -25.31 2.73 26.34
CA TYR A 43 -25.50 3.10 27.74
C TYR A 43 -24.24 3.76 28.30
N GLY A 44 -24.44 4.76 29.18
CA GLY A 44 -23.35 5.44 29.87
C GLY A 44 -22.77 6.63 29.11
N SER A 45 -21.48 6.90 29.32
CA SER A 45 -20.77 8.02 28.70
C SER A 45 -20.10 7.60 27.39
N PRO A 46 -19.98 8.52 26.41
CA PRO A 46 -19.31 8.24 25.14
C PRO A 46 -17.84 7.90 25.36
N THR A 47 -17.28 7.04 24.50
CA THR A 47 -15.87 6.64 24.58
C THR A 47 -15.02 7.52 23.69
N ILE A 48 -14.01 8.15 24.28
CA ILE A 48 -13.05 8.98 23.56
C ILE A 48 -11.78 8.16 23.38
N THR A 49 -11.41 7.85 22.14
CA THR A 49 -10.24 7.02 21.85
C THR A 49 -9.39 7.58 20.71
N LYS A 50 -8.11 7.20 20.71
CA LYS A 50 -7.18 7.36 19.58
C LYS A 50 -6.80 6.03 18.93
N ASP A 51 -7.27 4.92 19.46
CA ASP A 51 -6.95 3.60 18.92
C ASP A 51 -7.75 3.34 17.63
N GLY A 52 -7.02 3.16 16.52
CA GLY A 52 -7.60 2.89 15.21
C GLY A 52 -8.36 1.57 15.14
N VAL A 53 -7.98 0.56 15.94
CA VAL A 53 -8.69 -0.75 15.94
C VAL A 53 -10.05 -0.62 16.59
N THR A 54 -10.09 0.03 17.77
CA THR A 54 -11.35 0.29 18.47
C THR A 54 -12.29 1.11 17.60
N VAL A 55 -11.78 2.16 16.94
CA VAL A 55 -12.59 2.97 15.99
C VAL A 55 -13.09 2.12 14.82
N ALA A 56 -12.24 1.30 14.20
CA ALA A 56 -12.63 0.45 13.08
C ALA A 56 -13.67 -0.62 13.45
N LYS A 57 -13.68 -1.08 14.71
CA LYS A 57 -14.63 -2.10 15.20
C LYS A 57 -16.06 -1.56 15.34
N GLU A 58 -16.21 -0.28 15.68
CA GLU A 58 -17.52 0.36 15.87
C GLU A 58 -18.15 0.85 14.55
N ILE A 59 -17.42 0.77 13.42
CA ILE A 59 -17.93 1.25 12.13
C ILE A 59 -18.74 0.15 11.45
N GLU A 60 -20.06 0.34 11.46
CA GLU A 60 -21.00 -0.45 10.66
C GLU A 60 -21.83 0.47 9.76
N LEU A 61 -21.90 0.13 8.48
CA LEU A 61 -22.61 0.91 7.47
C LEU A 61 -23.97 0.29 7.16
N LYS A 62 -24.97 1.14 6.91
CA LYS A 62 -26.34 0.70 6.59
C LYS A 62 -26.43 0.00 5.24
N ASP A 63 -25.67 0.46 4.26
CA ASP A 63 -25.60 -0.18 2.95
C ASP A 63 -24.73 -1.44 3.03
N ALA A 64 -25.27 -2.57 2.56
CA ALA A 64 -24.58 -3.85 2.66
C ALA A 64 -23.29 -3.92 1.84
N TYR A 65 -23.25 -3.27 0.67
CA TYR A 65 -22.07 -3.27 -0.19
C TYR A 65 -20.97 -2.38 0.37
N GLU A 66 -21.32 -1.18 0.82
CA GLU A 66 -20.36 -0.33 1.53
C GLU A 66 -19.87 -1.01 2.82
N ASN A 67 -20.75 -1.65 3.58
CA ASN A 67 -20.38 -2.34 4.81
C ASN A 67 -19.39 -3.47 4.52
N MET A 68 -19.57 -4.25 3.43
CA MET A 68 -18.56 -5.23 3.02
C MET A 68 -17.19 -4.59 2.77
N GLY A 69 -17.15 -3.41 2.14
CA GLY A 69 -15.94 -2.60 1.99
C GLY A 69 -15.28 -2.25 3.32
N ALA A 70 -16.06 -1.74 4.26
CA ALA A 70 -15.60 -1.41 5.61
C ALA A 70 -15.09 -2.65 6.37
N GLN A 71 -15.82 -3.77 6.32
CA GLN A 71 -15.42 -5.02 6.99
C GLN A 71 -14.10 -5.58 6.46
N MET A 72 -13.83 -5.46 5.15
CA MET A 72 -12.52 -5.85 4.59
C MET A 72 -11.37 -5.05 5.21
N LEU A 73 -11.54 -3.73 5.36
CA LEU A 73 -10.54 -2.87 5.99
C LEU A 73 -10.40 -3.14 7.49
N ARG A 74 -11.50 -3.46 8.17
CA ARG A 74 -11.50 -3.86 9.58
C ARG A 74 -10.65 -5.12 9.80
N GLU A 75 -10.75 -6.09 8.89
CA GLU A 75 -9.96 -7.32 8.96
C GLU A 75 -8.46 -7.04 8.86
N VAL A 76 -8.05 -6.13 7.96
CA VAL A 76 -6.65 -5.69 7.82
C VAL A 76 -6.16 -5.05 9.12
N ALA A 77 -6.96 -4.17 9.72
CA ALA A 77 -6.63 -3.53 10.99
C ALA A 77 -6.49 -4.55 12.12
N SER A 78 -7.46 -5.48 12.25
CA SER A 78 -7.45 -6.51 13.28
C SER A 78 -6.23 -7.41 13.15
N LYS A 79 -5.93 -7.89 11.94
CA LYS A 79 -4.79 -8.78 11.73
C LYS A 79 -3.45 -8.13 12.03
N THR A 80 -3.32 -6.84 11.71
CA THR A 80 -2.12 -6.06 12.04
C THR A 80 -1.96 -5.95 13.55
N SER A 81 -3.07 -5.68 14.27
CA SER A 81 -3.07 -5.63 15.74
C SER A 81 -2.68 -6.96 16.36
N ASP A 82 -3.18 -8.08 15.84
CA ASP A 82 -2.91 -9.41 16.39
C ASP A 82 -1.44 -9.82 16.25
N VAL A 83 -0.77 -9.37 15.19
CA VAL A 83 0.63 -9.72 14.91
C VAL A 83 1.61 -8.75 15.55
N ALA A 84 1.38 -7.43 15.40
CA ALA A 84 2.33 -6.40 15.79
C ALA A 84 1.92 -5.61 17.04
N GLY A 85 0.63 -5.61 17.41
CA GLY A 85 0.10 -4.82 18.53
C GLY A 85 0.01 -3.31 18.29
N ASP A 86 0.54 -2.80 17.17
CA ASP A 86 0.52 -1.40 16.73
C ASP A 86 0.53 -1.33 15.18
N GLY A 87 0.42 -0.13 14.61
CA GLY A 87 0.49 0.09 13.16
C GLY A 87 -0.85 -0.10 12.45
N THR A 88 -1.94 -0.23 13.20
CA THR A 88 -3.29 -0.52 12.70
C THR A 88 -3.84 0.64 11.87
N THR A 89 -3.62 1.87 12.34
CA THR A 89 -3.93 3.11 11.61
C THR A 89 -3.08 3.25 10.34
N THR A 90 -1.81 2.84 10.38
CA THR A 90 -0.94 2.87 9.21
C THR A 90 -1.40 1.84 8.17
N ALA A 91 -1.71 0.62 8.59
CA ALA A 91 -2.18 -0.45 7.72
C ALA A 91 -3.49 -0.10 7.02
N THR A 92 -4.44 0.51 7.75
CA THR A 92 -5.73 0.96 7.17
C THR A 92 -5.55 2.05 6.12
N VAL A 93 -4.69 3.04 6.39
CA VAL A 93 -4.38 4.10 5.40
C VAL A 93 -3.68 3.54 4.18
N LEU A 94 -2.69 2.64 4.35
CA LEU A 94 -2.01 1.98 3.23
C LEU A 94 -2.98 1.16 2.38
N ALA A 95 -3.85 0.36 3.02
CA ALA A 95 -4.86 -0.43 2.32
C ALA A 95 -5.84 0.45 1.52
N GLN A 96 -6.26 1.60 2.07
CA GLN A 96 -7.09 2.56 1.36
C GLN A 96 -6.43 3.07 0.07
N VAL A 97 -5.15 3.44 0.15
CA VAL A 97 -4.38 3.97 -1.00
C VAL A 97 -4.18 2.89 -2.06
N ILE A 98 -3.73 1.70 -1.65
CA ILE A 98 -3.51 0.56 -2.56
C ILE A 98 -4.81 0.21 -3.29
N PHE A 99 -5.92 0.12 -2.57
CA PHE A 99 -7.22 -0.19 -3.18
C PHE A 99 -7.67 0.91 -4.15
N SER A 100 -7.50 2.18 -3.79
CA SER A 100 -7.89 3.31 -4.63
C SER A 100 -7.08 3.39 -5.93
N GLU A 101 -5.76 3.21 -5.86
CA GLU A 101 -4.90 3.20 -7.05
C GLU A 101 -5.12 1.95 -7.90
N GLY A 102 -5.28 0.78 -7.27
CA GLY A 102 -5.66 -0.44 -7.97
C GLY A 102 -6.98 -0.30 -8.72
N LEU A 103 -7.99 0.34 -8.10
CA LEU A 103 -9.27 0.58 -8.74
C LEU A 103 -9.15 1.50 -9.95
N LYS A 104 -8.37 2.59 -9.88
CA LYS A 104 -8.11 3.49 -11.02
C LYS A 104 -7.45 2.76 -12.19
N ASN A 105 -6.48 1.88 -11.92
CA ASN A 105 -5.83 1.10 -12.98
C ASN A 105 -6.81 0.12 -13.64
N VAL A 106 -7.67 -0.52 -12.84
CA VAL A 106 -8.69 -1.43 -13.36
C VAL A 106 -9.76 -0.70 -14.15
N THR A 107 -10.17 0.51 -13.75
CA THR A 107 -11.11 1.33 -14.54
C THR A 107 -10.49 1.85 -15.84
N ALA A 108 -9.17 2.05 -15.88
CA ALA A 108 -8.41 2.36 -17.09
C ALA A 108 -8.28 1.16 -18.06
N GLY A 109 -8.73 -0.04 -17.66
CA GLY A 109 -8.71 -1.25 -18.50
C GLY A 109 -7.56 -2.21 -18.19
N ALA A 110 -6.77 -1.95 -17.14
CA ALA A 110 -5.73 -2.89 -16.71
C ALA A 110 -6.35 -4.18 -16.15
N LYS A 111 -5.65 -5.30 -16.34
CA LYS A 111 -6.08 -6.59 -15.78
C LYS A 111 -5.77 -6.63 -14.27
N PRO A 112 -6.76 -6.90 -13.40
CA PRO A 112 -6.56 -6.88 -11.94
C PRO A 112 -5.46 -7.83 -11.45
N MET A 113 -5.38 -9.04 -12.02
CA MET A 113 -4.41 -10.06 -11.60
C MET A 113 -2.97 -9.67 -11.95
N GLU A 114 -2.73 -9.19 -13.17
CA GLU A 114 -1.40 -8.75 -13.62
C GLU A 114 -0.93 -7.56 -12.77
N THR A 115 -1.80 -6.55 -12.61
CA THR A 115 -1.52 -5.35 -11.80
C THR A 115 -1.16 -5.70 -10.34
N GLY A 116 -1.85 -6.68 -9.75
CA GLY A 116 -1.58 -7.12 -8.38
C GLY A 116 -0.22 -7.80 -8.21
N PHE A 117 0.14 -8.73 -9.11
CA PHE A 117 1.45 -9.40 -9.06
C PHE A 117 2.60 -8.43 -9.31
N GLU A 118 2.41 -7.45 -10.20
CA GLU A 118 3.40 -6.44 -10.50
C GLU A 118 3.61 -5.47 -9.34
N ALA A 119 2.54 -5.01 -8.68
CA ALA A 119 2.65 -4.16 -7.50
C ALA A 119 3.44 -4.83 -6.36
N VAL A 120 3.23 -6.14 -6.14
CA VAL A 120 3.99 -6.91 -5.15
C VAL A 120 5.47 -7.02 -5.54
N ARG A 121 5.77 -7.29 -6.81
CA ARG A 121 7.16 -7.33 -7.32
C ARG A 121 7.87 -5.98 -7.14
N LEU A 122 7.18 -4.88 -7.42
CA LEU A 122 7.71 -3.52 -7.25
C LEU A 122 7.98 -3.20 -5.79
N SER A 123 7.07 -3.61 -4.91
CA SER A 123 7.21 -3.42 -3.46
C SER A 123 8.43 -4.18 -2.91
N ILE A 124 8.63 -5.43 -3.35
CA ILE A 124 9.77 -6.25 -2.94
C ILE A 124 11.08 -5.60 -3.41
N ALA A 125 11.17 -5.21 -4.68
CA ALA A 125 12.36 -4.56 -5.21
C ALA A 125 12.65 -3.22 -4.50
N GLY A 126 11.62 -2.39 -4.32
CA GLY A 126 11.72 -1.10 -3.65
C GLY A 126 12.04 -1.18 -2.16
N PHE A 127 11.70 -2.28 -1.48
CA PHE A 127 12.03 -2.47 -0.07
C PHE A 127 13.41 -3.12 0.14
N ILE A 128 13.75 -4.13 -0.67
CA ILE A 128 15.03 -4.85 -0.52
C ILE A 128 16.21 -3.97 -0.93
N ILE A 129 16.09 -3.21 -2.02
CA ILE A 129 17.24 -2.45 -2.56
C ILE A 129 17.77 -1.43 -1.51
N PRO A 130 16.95 -0.56 -0.89
CA PRO A 130 17.43 0.33 0.16
C PRO A 130 17.98 -0.42 1.38
N PHE A 131 17.37 -1.54 1.75
CA PHE A 131 17.81 -2.33 2.91
C PHE A 131 19.22 -2.91 2.71
N VAL A 132 19.53 -3.36 1.49
CA VAL A 132 20.88 -3.80 1.11
C VAL A 132 21.88 -2.66 1.28
N PHE A 133 21.57 -1.44 0.81
CA PHE A 133 22.47 -0.29 0.97
C PHE A 133 22.61 0.20 2.42
N VAL A 134 21.59 0.01 3.26
CA VAL A 134 21.67 0.34 4.70
C VAL A 134 22.58 -0.63 5.46
N TYR A 135 22.50 -1.93 5.16
CA TYR A 135 23.30 -2.95 5.86
C TYR A 135 24.70 -3.15 5.27
N HIS A 136 24.87 -2.89 3.97
CA HIS A 136 26.15 -2.97 3.27
C HIS A 136 26.59 -1.57 2.82
N GLN A 137 26.92 -0.72 3.80
CA GLN A 137 27.42 0.64 3.54
C GLN A 137 28.75 0.66 2.79
N ASP A 138 29.52 -0.43 2.83
CA ASP A 138 30.75 -0.67 2.06
C ASP A 138 30.53 -0.65 0.55
N VAL A 139 29.29 -0.86 0.09
CA VAL A 139 28.89 -0.72 -1.32
C VAL A 139 28.78 0.76 -1.73
N LEU A 140 28.56 1.68 -0.78
CA LEU A 140 28.57 3.11 -1.03
C LEU A 140 30.02 3.62 -0.91
N ILE A 141 30.65 3.90 -2.05
CA ILE A 141 32.05 4.40 -2.21
C ILE A 141 32.31 5.77 -1.49
N ILE A 142 31.38 6.26 -0.68
CA ILE A 142 31.44 7.60 -0.07
C ILE A 142 32.21 7.60 1.27
N VAL A 143 32.54 6.43 1.85
CA VAL A 143 32.99 6.38 3.26
C VAL A 143 34.48 6.06 3.45
N ASP A 144 35.16 5.34 2.55
CA ASP A 144 36.60 5.02 2.70
C ASP A 144 37.35 5.06 1.36
N ASP A 145 38.68 5.25 1.43
CA ASP A 145 39.66 5.39 0.34
C ASP A 145 39.32 4.61 -0.96
N PHE A 146 39.54 5.25 -2.11
CA PHE A 146 39.20 4.71 -3.43
C PHE A 146 39.91 3.37 -3.72
N SER A 147 39.21 2.25 -3.51
CA SER A 147 39.71 0.90 -3.77
C SER A 147 39.08 0.31 -5.03
N LEU A 148 39.90 -0.38 -5.85
CA LEU A 148 39.42 -1.03 -7.08
C LEU A 148 38.33 -2.08 -6.79
N THR A 149 38.46 -2.77 -5.65
CA THR A 149 37.45 -3.72 -5.14
C THR A 149 36.14 -3.04 -4.78
N GLY A 150 36.18 -1.89 -4.10
CA GLY A 150 34.98 -1.12 -3.77
C GLY A 150 34.26 -0.60 -5.02
N LEU A 151 35.03 -0.13 -6.02
CA LEU A 151 34.48 0.27 -7.33
C LEU A 151 33.73 -0.88 -8.02
N ILE A 152 34.29 -2.09 -8.04
CA ILE A 152 33.68 -3.27 -8.66
C ILE A 152 32.36 -3.62 -7.95
N TRP A 153 32.35 -3.63 -6.62
CA TRP A 153 31.13 -3.92 -5.84
C TRP A 153 30.03 -2.89 -6.06
N ALA A 154 30.39 -1.60 -6.08
CA ALA A 154 29.43 -0.52 -6.31
C ALA A 154 28.81 -0.57 -7.72
N VAL A 155 29.61 -0.79 -8.76
CA VAL A 155 29.10 -0.93 -10.13
C VAL A 155 28.21 -2.16 -10.26
N THR A 156 28.60 -3.28 -9.65
CA THR A 156 27.81 -4.53 -9.66
C THR A 156 26.47 -4.35 -8.95
N ALA A 157 26.45 -3.72 -7.78
CA ALA A 157 25.24 -3.42 -7.04
C ALA A 157 24.31 -2.46 -7.81
N PHE A 158 24.86 -1.44 -8.47
CA PHE A 158 24.09 -0.52 -9.31
C PHE A 158 23.42 -1.24 -10.49
N VAL A 159 24.15 -2.14 -11.17
CA VAL A 159 23.61 -2.94 -12.27
C VAL A 159 22.50 -3.88 -11.78
N ILE A 160 22.72 -4.58 -10.66
CA ILE A 160 21.72 -5.49 -10.07
C ILE A 160 20.47 -4.72 -9.64
N ALA A 161 20.62 -3.57 -8.98
CA ALA A 161 19.50 -2.73 -8.56
C ALA A 161 18.70 -2.24 -9.77
N THR A 162 19.38 -1.72 -10.80
CA THR A 162 18.75 -1.24 -12.04
C THR A 162 18.02 -2.38 -12.76
N TRP A 163 18.62 -3.57 -12.85
CA TRP A 163 18.01 -4.74 -13.46
C TRP A 163 16.79 -5.25 -12.67
N SER A 164 16.88 -5.23 -11.34
CA SER A 164 15.79 -5.62 -10.45
C SER A 164 14.60 -4.67 -10.57
N ILE A 165 14.84 -3.37 -10.67
CA ILE A 165 13.78 -2.37 -10.92
C ILE A 165 13.18 -2.56 -12.32
N ALA A 166 14.01 -2.73 -13.35
CA ALA A 166 13.56 -2.89 -14.73
C ALA A 166 12.72 -4.17 -14.95
N THR A 167 13.11 -5.27 -14.29
CA THR A 167 12.35 -6.53 -14.31
C THR A 167 11.08 -6.43 -13.49
N SER A 168 11.09 -5.66 -12.40
CA SER A 168 9.91 -5.40 -11.59
C SER A 168 8.86 -4.55 -12.32
N LEU A 169 9.30 -3.60 -13.16
CA LEU A 169 8.44 -2.81 -14.06
C LEU A 169 7.88 -3.62 -15.25
N SER A 170 8.14 -4.93 -15.34
CA SER A 170 7.62 -5.75 -16.43
C SER A 170 6.09 -5.91 -16.33
N GLY A 171 5.38 -5.12 -17.12
CA GLY A 171 3.91 -5.15 -17.27
C GLY A 171 3.17 -3.95 -16.67
N PHE A 172 3.88 -3.08 -15.93
CA PHE A 172 3.33 -1.84 -15.36
C PHE A 172 2.84 -0.86 -16.44
N ASP A 173 3.42 -0.94 -17.63
CA ASP A 173 3.12 -0.07 -18.76
C ASP A 173 2.22 -0.78 -19.77
N HIS A 174 1.22 -0.07 -20.30
CA HIS A 174 0.28 -0.63 -21.29
C HIS A 174 0.98 -1.06 -22.59
N LYS A 175 2.20 -0.54 -22.83
CA LYS A 175 3.05 -0.90 -23.95
C LYS A 175 4.13 -1.89 -23.51
N ARG A 176 4.37 -2.92 -24.34
CA ARG A 176 5.54 -3.80 -24.18
C ARG A 176 6.82 -3.01 -24.47
N LEU A 177 7.36 -2.35 -23.45
CA LEU A 177 8.65 -1.65 -23.52
C LEU A 177 9.81 -2.66 -23.55
N ALA A 178 10.91 -2.28 -24.20
CA ALA A 178 12.16 -3.03 -24.16
C ALA A 178 12.82 -2.93 -22.76
N ILE A 179 13.67 -3.90 -22.39
CA ILE A 179 14.34 -3.93 -21.06
C ILE A 179 15.12 -2.65 -20.78
N TRP A 180 15.80 -2.08 -21.78
CA TRP A 180 16.57 -0.85 -21.63
C TRP A 180 15.69 0.38 -21.36
N GLU A 181 14.51 0.48 -21.98
CA GLU A 181 13.55 1.57 -21.73
C GLU A 181 12.97 1.47 -20.31
N ARG A 182 12.75 0.26 -19.80
CA ARG A 182 12.29 0.02 -18.43
C ARG A 182 13.36 0.38 -17.40
N ALA A 183 14.61 0.01 -17.66
CA ALA A 183 15.75 0.40 -16.83
C ALA A 183 15.89 1.93 -16.77
N PHE A 184 15.78 2.60 -17.92
CA PHE A 184 15.86 4.05 -18.01
C PHE A 184 14.71 4.73 -17.23
N ARG A 185 13.46 4.28 -17.40
CA ARG A 185 12.31 4.78 -16.62
C ARG A 185 12.43 4.52 -15.12
N GLY A 186 12.96 3.37 -14.73
CA GLY A 186 13.20 3.03 -13.33
C GLY A 186 14.24 3.92 -12.65
N VAL A 187 15.24 4.39 -13.39
CA VAL A 187 16.35 5.22 -12.86
C VAL A 187 15.99 6.71 -12.78
N ILE A 188 15.20 7.23 -13.73
CA ILE A 188 14.93 8.68 -13.84
C ILE A 188 13.65 9.07 -13.07
N GLY A 189 12.93 8.08 -12.52
CA GLY A 189 11.61 8.26 -11.93
C GLY A 189 10.52 8.34 -13.00
N LEU A 190 9.31 7.93 -12.64
CA LEU A 190 8.08 7.83 -13.44
C LEU A 190 7.66 9.16 -14.11
N ALA A 191 8.45 9.67 -15.05
CA ALA A 191 8.13 10.81 -15.87
C ALA A 191 7.89 10.35 -17.32
N ALA A 192 6.67 9.84 -17.56
CA ALA A 192 5.89 9.96 -18.80
C ALA A 192 4.65 9.04 -18.70
#